data_AF-A0A1X1GDI1-F1
#
_entry.id   AF-A0A1X1GDI1-F1
#
_cell.length_a   1.000
_cell.length_b   1.000
_cell.length_c   1.000
_cell.angle_alpha   90.00
_cell.angle_beta   90.00
_cell.angle_gamma   90.00
#
_symmetry.space_group_name_H-M   'P 1'
#
loop_
_entity.id
_entity.type
_entity.pdbx_description
1 polymer ?
#
loop_
_entity_poly.entity_id
_entity_poly.type
_entity_poly.pdbx_seq_one_letter_code
_entity_poly.pdbx_strand_id
1 'polypeptide(L)'
;MKNLIKMVKETDKLGYKLSAICGVNWLIRQAFKWQSLVFEMIACAVLIRKISAVLEISPNYLGFLMFIFILAVPFSKLRFGVERFIFSFFESVVLGLIFSIAVDFPFQENESLFWLLATIFSIGIYYFMKWFQAKLFQRYLFKNILNKDYLGIRKLKDELPPKINLFTDADEGDANQRMITINQRAVKKDYQDIVELSFLNREKQTGISYYRNAWNGSEAPLERKFIDFEESYHPVFSVFPFGKNHDFYFKLIQFDVSKKDAFTMKGEFTFTNK
;
A
#
# COMPACT_ATOMS: atom_id res chain seq x y z
N MET A 1 -16.35 12.65 27.62
CA MET A 1 -17.55 12.55 26.74
C MET A 1 -18.09 13.91 26.28
N LYS A 2 -18.38 14.88 27.16
CA LYS A 2 -18.94 16.20 26.75
C LYS A 2 -18.06 16.96 25.72
N ASN A 3 -16.74 16.92 25.84
CA ASN A 3 -15.82 17.55 24.86
C ASN A 3 -15.77 16.81 23.52
N LEU A 4 -15.89 15.48 23.50
CA LEU A 4 -15.99 14.70 22.25
C LEU A 4 -17.29 15.01 21.51
N ILE A 5 -18.41 15.11 22.25
CA ILE A 5 -19.73 15.43 21.68
C ILE A 5 -19.76 16.89 21.18
N LYS A 6 -19.08 17.81 21.88
CA LYS A 6 -18.95 19.21 21.44
C LYS A 6 -18.05 19.33 20.19
N MET A 7 -16.91 18.64 20.15
CA MET A 7 -16.09 18.52 18.93
C MET A 7 -16.94 18.02 17.78
N VAL A 8 -17.67 16.90 17.94
CA VAL A 8 -18.56 16.34 16.91
C VAL A 8 -19.60 17.33 16.35
N LYS A 9 -20.06 18.29 17.17
CA LYS A 9 -21.02 19.33 16.75
C LYS A 9 -20.40 20.50 15.99
N GLU A 10 -19.14 20.83 16.24
CA GLU A 10 -18.42 21.94 15.59
C GLU A 10 -17.64 21.48 14.34
N THR A 11 -17.46 20.16 14.17
CA THR A 11 -16.55 19.56 13.21
C THR A 11 -17.08 19.40 11.79
N ASP A 12 -16.14 19.46 10.85
CA ASP A 12 -16.33 19.39 9.41
C ASP A 12 -16.93 18.05 8.96
N LYS A 13 -18.14 18.09 8.38
CA LYS A 13 -18.89 16.92 7.89
C LYS A 13 -18.09 16.11 6.86
N LEU A 14 -17.18 16.76 6.13
CA LEU A 14 -16.29 16.11 5.16
C LEU A 14 -15.21 15.26 5.84
N GLY A 15 -14.68 15.70 6.98
CA GLY A 15 -13.63 15.02 7.73
C GLY A 15 -14.08 13.64 8.22
N TYR A 16 -15.27 13.56 8.82
CA TYR A 16 -15.86 12.27 9.20
C TYR A 16 -16.17 11.37 8.02
N LYS A 17 -16.74 11.95 6.95
CA LYS A 17 -17.08 11.17 5.76
C LYS A 17 -15.83 10.51 5.18
N LEU A 18 -14.75 11.25 5.05
CA LEU A 18 -13.48 10.72 4.56
C LEU A 18 -12.91 9.68 5.54
N SER A 19 -12.96 9.96 6.84
CA SER A 19 -12.48 9.03 7.86
C SER A 19 -13.26 7.72 7.88
N ALA A 20 -14.58 7.76 7.71
CA ALA A 20 -15.43 6.59 7.58
C ALA A 20 -15.07 5.77 6.33
N ILE A 21 -14.82 6.42 5.19
CA ILE A 21 -14.38 5.74 3.97
C ILE A 21 -13.02 5.06 4.19
N CYS A 22 -12.08 5.73 4.84
CA CYS A 22 -10.78 5.16 5.18
C CYS A 22 -10.92 3.96 6.12
N GLY A 23 -11.74 4.09 7.17
CA GLY A 23 -12.03 3.05 8.14
C GLY A 23 -12.69 1.82 7.49
N VAL A 24 -13.68 2.02 6.63
CA VAL A 24 -14.34 0.94 5.88
C VAL A 24 -13.33 0.26 4.94
N ASN A 25 -12.54 1.02 4.19
CA ASN A 25 -11.51 0.44 3.31
C ASN A 25 -10.49 -0.40 4.10
N TRP A 26 -10.07 0.07 5.27
CA TRP A 26 -9.19 -0.69 6.17
C TRP A 26 -9.87 -1.95 6.71
N LEU A 27 -11.12 -1.85 7.20
CA LEU A 27 -11.89 -2.97 7.73
C LEU A 27 -12.07 -4.08 6.70
N ILE A 28 -12.46 -3.75 5.46
CA ILE A 28 -12.68 -4.77 4.45
C ILE A 28 -11.35 -5.48 4.12
N ARG A 29 -10.23 -4.74 4.08
CA ARG A 29 -8.90 -5.35 3.89
C ARG A 29 -8.54 -6.31 5.04
N GLN A 30 -8.87 -5.96 6.28
CA GLN A 30 -8.68 -6.86 7.42
C GLN A 30 -9.58 -8.08 7.35
N ALA A 31 -10.85 -7.92 6.97
CA ALA A 31 -11.81 -9.01 6.84
C ALA A 31 -11.31 -10.09 5.86
N PHE A 32 -10.89 -9.71 4.65
CA PHE A 32 -10.35 -10.67 3.69
C PHE A 32 -9.01 -11.30 4.11
N LYS A 33 -8.16 -10.54 4.83
CA LYS A 33 -6.92 -11.09 5.41
C LYS A 33 -7.26 -12.21 6.40
N TRP A 34 -8.14 -11.92 7.37
CA TRP A 34 -8.54 -12.87 8.39
C TRP A 34 -9.29 -14.07 7.82
N GLN A 35 -10.20 -13.86 6.86
CA GLN A 35 -10.83 -14.96 6.14
C GLN A 35 -9.79 -15.90 5.53
N SER A 36 -8.81 -15.36 4.79
CA SER A 36 -7.74 -16.17 4.19
C SER A 36 -6.94 -16.96 5.23
N LEU A 37 -6.60 -16.34 6.35
CA LEU A 37 -5.85 -17.00 7.43
C LEU A 37 -6.67 -18.11 8.11
N VAL A 38 -7.97 -17.91 8.31
CA VAL A 38 -8.86 -18.95 8.87
C VAL A 38 -8.87 -20.18 7.97
N PHE A 39 -9.05 -20.00 6.66
CA PHE A 39 -9.02 -21.11 5.71
C PHE A 39 -7.65 -21.80 5.67
N GLU A 40 -6.56 -21.04 5.79
CA GLU A 40 -5.21 -21.62 5.90
C GLU A 40 -5.08 -22.52 7.12
N MET A 41 -5.57 -22.10 8.30
CA MET A 41 -5.56 -22.94 9.50
C MET A 41 -6.41 -24.21 9.34
N ILE A 42 -7.57 -24.11 8.69
CA ILE A 42 -8.43 -25.27 8.39
C ILE A 42 -7.71 -26.24 7.44
N ALA A 43 -7.09 -25.74 6.37
CA ALA A 43 -6.31 -26.58 5.46
C ALA A 43 -5.13 -27.27 6.17
N CYS A 44 -4.41 -26.56 7.04
CA CYS A 44 -3.35 -27.15 7.85
C CYS A 44 -3.88 -28.29 8.73
N ALA A 45 -5.03 -28.11 9.38
CA ALA A 45 -5.67 -29.16 10.18
C ALA A 45 -6.05 -30.38 9.34
N VAL A 46 -6.65 -30.17 8.16
CA VAL A 46 -6.99 -31.23 7.20
C VAL A 46 -5.74 -32.00 6.75
N LEU A 47 -4.64 -31.29 6.45
CA LEU A 47 -3.37 -31.92 6.08
C LEU A 47 -2.78 -32.75 7.22
N ILE A 48 -2.81 -32.23 8.45
CA ILE A 48 -2.35 -32.97 9.63
C ILE A 48 -3.14 -34.24 9.82
N ARG A 49 -4.47 -34.20 9.69
CA ARG A 49 -5.30 -35.40 9.80
C ARG A 49 -4.98 -36.42 8.71
N LYS A 50 -4.77 -35.98 7.46
CA LYS A 50 -4.33 -36.87 6.37
C LYS A 50 -2.97 -37.52 6.64
N ILE A 51 -1.98 -36.73 7.05
CA ILE A 51 -0.64 -37.24 7.38
C ILE A 51 -0.72 -38.21 8.56
N SER A 52 -1.51 -37.89 9.57
CA SER A 52 -1.71 -38.73 10.75
C SER A 52 -2.33 -40.07 10.40
N ALA A 53 -3.32 -40.09 9.49
CA ALA A 53 -3.94 -41.32 9.00
C ALA A 53 -2.94 -42.19 8.20
N VAL A 54 -2.11 -41.57 7.34
CA VAL A 54 -1.08 -42.29 6.57
C VAL A 54 0.02 -42.86 7.46
N LEU A 55 0.38 -42.16 8.54
CA LEU A 55 1.42 -42.59 9.48
C LEU A 55 0.89 -43.43 10.64
N GLU A 56 -0.43 -43.64 10.74
CA GLU A 56 -1.11 -44.32 11.85
C GLU A 56 -0.81 -43.70 13.23
N ILE A 57 -0.65 -42.36 13.29
CA ILE A 57 -0.37 -41.60 14.52
C ILE A 57 -1.61 -40.79 14.91
N SER A 58 -1.78 -40.48 16.21
CA SER A 58 -2.82 -39.55 16.64
C SER A 58 -2.58 -38.14 16.09
N PRO A 59 -3.60 -37.49 15.49
CA PRO A 59 -3.48 -36.13 14.97
C PRO A 59 -3.14 -35.09 16.04
N ASN A 60 -3.37 -35.40 17.31
CA ASN A 60 -3.07 -34.49 18.42
C ASN A 60 -1.57 -34.25 18.58
N TYR A 61 -0.71 -35.22 18.28
CA TYR A 61 0.75 -35.04 18.38
C TYR A 61 1.27 -34.08 17.32
N LEU A 62 0.90 -34.31 16.05
CA LEU A 62 1.27 -33.43 14.94
C LEU A 62 0.59 -32.06 15.05
N GLY A 63 -0.66 -32.02 15.54
CA GLY A 63 -1.38 -30.81 15.86
C GLY A 63 -0.67 -29.96 16.92
N PHE A 64 -0.28 -30.57 18.03
CA PHE A 64 0.46 -29.88 19.09
C PHE A 64 1.80 -29.32 18.59
N LEU A 65 2.54 -30.10 17.80
CA LEU A 65 3.79 -29.64 17.19
C LEU A 65 3.55 -28.42 16.27
N MET A 66 2.51 -28.47 15.43
CA MET A 66 2.15 -27.36 14.55
C MET A 66 1.73 -26.11 15.33
N PHE A 67 0.99 -26.27 16.43
CA PHE A 67 0.61 -25.17 17.32
C PHE A 67 1.85 -24.47 17.91
N ILE A 68 2.87 -25.23 18.33
CA ILE A 68 4.15 -24.66 18.78
C ILE A 68 4.81 -23.87 17.64
N PHE A 69 4.83 -24.40 16.42
CA PHE A 69 5.39 -23.68 15.27
C PHE A 69 4.65 -22.36 15.02
N ILE A 70 3.31 -22.35 15.06
CA ILE A 70 2.49 -21.14 14.88
C ILE A 70 2.85 -20.07 15.94
N LEU A 71 3.04 -20.48 17.20
CA LEU A 71 3.44 -19.58 18.29
C LEU A 71 4.90 -19.14 18.20
N ALA A 72 5.76 -19.87 17.48
CA ALA A 72 7.16 -19.51 17.28
C ALA A 72 7.35 -18.48 16.14
N VAL A 73 6.43 -18.42 15.16
CA VAL A 73 6.49 -17.47 14.02
C VAL A 73 6.74 -16.01 14.42
N PRO A 74 6.08 -15.44 15.45
CA PRO A 74 6.27 -14.05 15.86
C PRO A 74 7.71 -13.71 16.28
N PHE A 75 8.49 -14.66 16.80
CA PHE A 75 9.86 -14.41 17.23
C PHE A 75 10.75 -13.91 16.08
N SER A 76 10.45 -14.31 14.83
CA SER A 76 11.11 -13.78 13.63
C SER A 76 10.88 -12.26 13.42
N LYS A 77 9.85 -11.69 14.07
CA LYS A 77 9.45 -10.29 13.94
C LYS A 77 10.09 -9.39 14.99
N LEU A 78 10.78 -9.93 15.99
CA LEU A 78 11.50 -9.14 17.02
C LEU A 78 12.48 -8.14 16.40
N ARG A 79 13.15 -8.51 15.30
CA ARG A 79 14.07 -7.63 14.55
C ARG A 79 13.42 -6.35 14.00
N PHE A 80 12.09 -6.30 13.94
CA PHE A 80 11.34 -5.15 13.45
C PHE A 80 10.72 -4.32 14.57
N GLY A 81 11.06 -4.60 15.83
CA GLY A 81 10.59 -3.88 17.02
C GLY A 81 9.58 -4.66 17.86
N VAL A 82 9.54 -4.35 19.15
CA VAL A 82 8.71 -5.02 20.16
C VAL A 82 7.22 -4.86 19.85
N GLU A 83 6.79 -3.70 19.36
CA GLU A 83 5.39 -3.45 19.01
C GLU A 83 4.90 -4.44 17.92
N ARG A 84 5.68 -4.61 16.86
CA ARG A 84 5.34 -5.55 15.76
C ARG A 84 5.36 -7.00 16.23
N PHE A 85 6.26 -7.33 17.15
CA PHE A 85 6.26 -8.63 17.81
C PHE A 85 4.97 -8.86 18.59
N ILE A 86 4.56 -7.92 19.45
CA ILE A 86 3.34 -8.03 20.25
C ILE A 86 2.11 -8.26 19.36
N PHE A 87 1.92 -7.45 18.32
CA PHE A 87 0.80 -7.64 17.40
C PHE A 87 0.84 -9.00 16.70
N SER A 88 2.02 -9.43 16.23
CA SER A 88 2.18 -10.73 15.58
C SER A 88 1.96 -11.89 16.54
N PHE A 89 2.34 -11.73 17.82
CA PHE A 89 2.14 -12.73 18.86
C PHE A 89 0.66 -12.96 19.14
N PHE A 90 -0.12 -11.89 19.34
CA PHE A 90 -1.57 -12.01 19.51
C PHE A 90 -2.25 -12.60 18.26
N GLU A 91 -1.81 -12.21 17.05
CA GLU A 91 -2.28 -12.82 15.80
C GLU A 91 -2.03 -14.34 15.80
N SER A 92 -0.80 -14.77 16.12
CA SER A 92 -0.46 -16.20 16.21
C SER A 92 -1.24 -16.96 17.28
N VAL A 93 -1.52 -16.35 18.44
CA VAL A 93 -2.36 -16.98 19.47
C VAL A 93 -3.76 -17.25 18.94
N VAL A 94 -4.38 -16.26 18.28
CA VAL A 94 -5.71 -16.42 17.68
C VAL A 94 -5.70 -17.50 16.59
N LEU A 95 -4.69 -17.50 15.72
CA LEU A 95 -4.55 -18.52 14.67
C LEU A 95 -4.33 -19.92 15.25
N GLY A 96 -3.51 -20.04 16.29
CA GLY A 96 -3.30 -21.28 17.01
C GLY A 96 -4.59 -21.84 17.59
N LEU A 97 -5.42 -20.99 18.21
CA LEU A 97 -6.73 -21.41 18.75
C LEU A 97 -7.68 -21.89 17.64
N ILE A 98 -7.75 -21.16 16.53
CA ILE A 98 -8.57 -21.54 15.36
C ILE A 98 -8.09 -22.88 14.81
N PHE A 99 -6.78 -23.06 14.68
CA PHE A 99 -6.17 -24.29 14.24
C PHE A 99 -6.47 -25.47 15.17
N SER A 100 -6.34 -25.31 16.49
CA SER A 100 -6.66 -26.36 17.47
C SER A 100 -8.12 -26.81 17.35
N ILE A 101 -9.05 -25.85 17.27
CA ILE A 101 -10.48 -26.15 17.05
C ILE A 101 -10.68 -26.91 15.73
N ALA A 102 -9.97 -26.53 14.68
CA ALA A 102 -10.06 -27.20 13.39
C ALA A 102 -9.47 -28.62 13.41
N VAL A 103 -8.39 -28.89 14.15
CA VAL A 103 -7.81 -30.25 14.28
C VAL A 103 -8.81 -31.19 14.95
N ASP A 104 -9.50 -30.72 15.98
CA ASP A 104 -10.52 -31.50 16.70
C ASP A 104 -11.84 -31.63 15.91
N PHE A 105 -12.03 -30.82 14.86
CA PHE A 105 -13.24 -30.85 14.05
C PHE A 105 -13.30 -32.16 13.20
N PRO A 106 -14.44 -32.87 13.22
CA PRO A 106 -14.57 -34.17 12.55
C PRO A 106 -14.83 -34.02 11.05
N PHE A 107 -13.90 -33.39 10.32
CA PHE A 107 -13.89 -33.40 8.84
C PHE A 107 -14.01 -34.84 8.31
N GLN A 108 -14.93 -35.04 7.38
CA GLN A 108 -15.04 -36.29 6.64
C GLN A 108 -13.97 -36.35 5.54
N GLU A 109 -13.49 -37.55 5.17
CA GLU A 109 -12.41 -37.67 4.17
C GLU A 109 -12.79 -37.09 2.80
N ASN A 110 -14.05 -37.24 2.40
CA ASN A 110 -14.61 -36.68 1.17
C ASN A 110 -14.67 -35.13 1.18
N GLU A 111 -14.68 -34.49 2.35
CA GLU A 111 -14.67 -33.03 2.49
C GLU A 111 -13.25 -32.44 2.42
N SER A 112 -12.21 -33.27 2.57
CA SER A 112 -10.83 -32.79 2.61
C SER A 112 -10.41 -32.03 1.35
N LEU A 113 -10.85 -32.49 0.17
CA LEU A 113 -10.59 -31.82 -1.10
C LEU A 113 -11.30 -30.46 -1.16
N PHE A 114 -12.53 -30.39 -0.66
CA PHE A 114 -13.30 -29.15 -0.61
C PHE A 114 -12.58 -28.08 0.22
N TRP A 115 -12.10 -28.42 1.43
CA TRP A 115 -11.41 -27.45 2.30
C TRP A 115 -10.09 -26.95 1.71
N LEU A 116 -9.33 -27.81 1.03
CA LEU A 116 -8.11 -27.41 0.32
C LEU A 116 -8.43 -26.47 -0.85
N LEU A 117 -9.44 -26.78 -1.65
CA LEU A 117 -9.88 -25.91 -2.76
C LEU A 117 -10.41 -24.57 -2.25
N ALA A 118 -11.25 -24.58 -1.21
CA ALA A 118 -11.79 -23.37 -0.57
C ALA A 118 -10.65 -22.47 -0.07
N THR A 119 -9.57 -23.05 0.44
CA THR A 119 -8.38 -22.31 0.87
C THR A 119 -7.66 -21.64 -0.31
N ILE A 120 -7.44 -22.36 -1.41
CA ILE A 120 -6.85 -21.79 -2.63
C ILE A 120 -7.71 -20.62 -3.14
N PHE A 121 -9.02 -20.80 -3.23
CA PHE A 121 -9.94 -19.73 -3.62
C PHE A 121 -9.92 -18.55 -2.63
N SER A 122 -9.89 -18.80 -1.32
CA SER A 122 -9.84 -17.75 -0.30
C SER A 122 -8.56 -16.92 -0.41
N ILE A 123 -7.41 -17.56 -0.64
CA ILE A 123 -6.14 -16.88 -0.87
C ILE A 123 -6.23 -16.03 -2.15
N GLY A 124 -6.76 -16.60 -3.24
CA GLY A 124 -6.98 -15.88 -4.50
C GLY A 124 -7.87 -14.64 -4.34
N ILE A 125 -9.00 -14.79 -3.63
CA ILE A 125 -9.92 -13.69 -3.30
C ILE A 125 -9.20 -12.63 -2.47
N TYR A 126 -8.43 -13.01 -1.45
CA TYR A 126 -7.69 -12.04 -0.64
C TYR A 126 -6.72 -11.20 -1.48
N TYR A 127 -5.91 -11.83 -2.34
CA TYR A 127 -4.99 -11.09 -3.19
C TYR A 127 -5.71 -10.21 -4.23
N PHE A 128 -6.76 -10.74 -4.85
CA PHE A 128 -7.60 -9.98 -5.77
C PHE A 128 -8.22 -8.76 -5.10
N MET A 129 -8.85 -8.94 -3.93
CA MET A 129 -9.50 -7.86 -3.18
C MET A 129 -8.48 -6.85 -2.67
N LYS A 130 -7.31 -7.27 -2.22
CA LYS A 130 -6.21 -6.38 -1.81
C LYS A 130 -5.80 -5.46 -2.96
N TRP A 131 -5.65 -5.99 -4.17
CA TRP A 131 -5.34 -5.20 -5.37
C TRP A 131 -6.50 -4.31 -5.80
N PHE A 132 -7.71 -4.89 -5.90
CA PHE A 132 -8.91 -4.22 -6.39
C PHE A 132 -9.31 -3.04 -5.49
N GLN A 133 -9.29 -3.23 -4.18
CA GLN A 133 -9.60 -2.17 -3.21
C GLN A 133 -8.57 -1.04 -3.26
N ALA A 134 -7.28 -1.36 -3.35
CA ALA A 134 -6.25 -0.33 -3.48
C ALA A 134 -6.51 0.55 -4.73
N LYS A 135 -6.89 -0.07 -5.85
CA LYS A 135 -7.24 0.66 -7.09
C LYS A 135 -8.53 1.47 -6.95
N LEU A 136 -9.57 0.93 -6.35
CA LEU A 136 -10.82 1.66 -6.11
C LEU A 136 -10.60 2.86 -5.19
N PHE A 137 -9.87 2.68 -4.10
CA PHE A 137 -9.57 3.73 -3.15
C PHE A 137 -8.72 4.83 -3.81
N GLN A 138 -7.65 4.47 -4.53
CA GLN A 138 -6.87 5.43 -5.33
C GLN A 138 -7.74 6.22 -6.31
N ARG A 139 -8.63 5.54 -7.04
CA ARG A 139 -9.55 6.20 -7.98
C ARG A 139 -10.48 7.18 -7.26
N TYR A 140 -11.00 6.80 -6.08
CA TYR A 140 -11.81 7.68 -5.26
C TYR A 140 -11.02 8.93 -4.81
N LEU A 141 -9.78 8.76 -4.34
CA LEU A 141 -8.92 9.87 -3.93
C LEU A 141 -8.65 10.83 -5.08
N PHE A 142 -8.21 10.34 -6.25
CA PHE A 142 -7.94 11.20 -7.41
C PHE A 142 -9.20 11.85 -7.98
N LYS A 143 -10.36 11.19 -7.86
CA LYS A 143 -11.62 11.77 -8.31
C LYS A 143 -12.08 12.91 -7.39
N ASN A 144 -11.95 12.78 -6.07
CA ASN A 144 -12.62 13.69 -5.14
C ASN A 144 -11.69 14.59 -4.32
N ILE A 145 -10.45 14.16 -4.06
CA ILE A 145 -9.60 14.75 -3.00
C ILE A 145 -8.27 15.25 -3.55
N LEU A 146 -7.61 14.45 -4.39
CA LEU A 146 -6.27 14.75 -4.90
C LEU A 146 -6.33 15.18 -6.37
N ASN A 147 -5.49 16.15 -6.74
CA ASN A 147 -5.33 16.61 -8.10
C ASN A 147 -4.32 15.73 -8.84
N LYS A 148 -4.84 14.75 -9.56
CA LYS A 148 -4.04 13.75 -10.29
C LYS A 148 -3.10 14.38 -11.33
N ASP A 149 -3.58 15.37 -12.07
CA ASP A 149 -2.83 15.98 -13.18
C ASP A 149 -1.69 16.84 -12.66
N TYR A 150 -1.95 17.62 -11.60
CA TYR A 150 -0.92 18.38 -10.89
C TYR A 150 0.19 17.47 -10.33
N LEU A 151 -0.19 16.32 -9.77
CA LEU A 151 0.75 15.33 -9.25
C LEU A 151 1.54 14.61 -10.34
N GLY A 152 1.27 14.84 -11.62
CA GLY A 152 1.98 14.22 -12.74
C GLY A 152 1.70 12.72 -12.91
N ILE A 153 0.66 12.19 -12.26
CA ILE A 153 0.28 10.78 -12.35
C ILE A 153 -0.53 10.59 -13.62
N ARG A 154 0.00 9.89 -14.62
CA ARG A 154 -0.67 9.72 -15.92
C ARG A 154 -0.41 8.35 -16.52
N LYS A 155 -1.20 7.96 -17.51
CA LYS A 155 -0.85 6.87 -18.42
C LYS A 155 -0.02 7.46 -19.56
N LEU A 156 0.83 6.64 -20.20
CA LEU A 156 1.67 7.08 -21.32
C LEU A 156 0.90 7.74 -22.49
N LYS A 157 -0.36 7.34 -22.69
CA LYS A 157 -1.26 7.86 -23.72
C LYS A 157 -2.01 9.14 -23.34
N ASP A 158 -1.97 9.53 -22.07
CA ASP A 158 -2.64 10.75 -21.61
C ASP A 158 -1.83 11.97 -22.10
N GLU A 159 -2.30 13.19 -21.86
CA GLU A 159 -1.51 14.40 -22.12
C GLU A 159 -0.34 14.51 -21.14
N LEU A 160 0.67 15.33 -21.47
CA LEU A 160 1.74 15.64 -20.54
C LEU A 160 1.21 16.47 -19.35
N PRO A 161 1.88 16.40 -18.18
CA PRO A 161 1.51 17.23 -17.05
C PRO A 161 1.52 18.72 -17.42
N PRO A 162 0.64 19.54 -16.81
CA PRO A 162 0.64 20.98 -17.00
C PRO A 162 1.99 21.59 -16.57
N LYS A 163 2.31 22.79 -17.09
CA LYS A 163 3.53 23.53 -16.68
C LYS A 163 3.62 23.72 -15.16
N ILE A 164 2.46 23.93 -14.53
CA ILE A 164 2.31 24.00 -13.08
C ILE A 164 2.04 22.58 -12.57
N ASN A 165 3.05 21.95 -11.98
CA ASN A 165 2.97 20.57 -11.48
C ASN A 165 3.82 20.41 -10.22
N LEU A 166 3.71 19.23 -9.60
CA LEU A 166 4.47 18.89 -8.39
C LEU A 166 5.99 19.08 -8.58
N PHE A 167 6.54 18.69 -9.73
CA PHE A 167 7.98 18.72 -9.97
C PHE A 167 8.52 20.14 -10.12
N THR A 168 7.75 21.05 -10.72
CA THR A 168 8.14 22.45 -10.86
C THR A 168 8.01 23.19 -9.54
N ASP A 169 6.93 22.97 -8.79
CA ASP A 169 6.75 23.60 -7.48
C ASP A 169 7.67 23.01 -6.40
N ALA A 170 8.13 21.76 -6.55
CA ALA A 170 9.08 21.15 -5.62
C ALA A 170 10.49 21.79 -5.67
N ASP A 171 10.82 22.51 -6.73
CA ASP A 171 12.07 23.26 -6.87
C ASP A 171 12.00 24.67 -6.25
N GLU A 172 10.85 25.07 -5.68
CA GLU A 172 10.73 26.31 -4.89
C GLU A 172 11.74 26.31 -3.73
N GLY A 173 12.47 27.42 -3.61
CA GLY A 173 13.59 27.58 -2.68
C GLY A 173 13.12 27.86 -1.26
N ASP A 174 12.04 28.62 -1.10
CA ASP A 174 11.43 28.84 0.22
C ASP A 174 10.61 27.62 0.63
N ALA A 175 11.06 26.94 1.69
CA ALA A 175 10.43 25.70 2.14
C ALA A 175 8.96 25.87 2.57
N ASN A 176 8.61 27.03 3.15
CA ASN A 176 7.25 27.31 3.60
C ASN A 176 6.33 27.60 2.41
N GLN A 177 6.78 28.46 1.48
CA GLN A 177 6.04 28.74 0.24
C GLN A 177 5.86 27.48 -0.60
N ARG A 178 6.90 26.65 -0.71
CA ARG A 178 6.85 25.36 -1.38
C ARG A 178 5.75 24.47 -0.79
N MET A 179 5.75 24.30 0.53
CA MET A 179 4.77 23.46 1.22
C MET A 179 3.34 23.98 1.02
N ILE A 180 3.11 25.28 1.20
CA ILE A 180 1.79 25.91 1.02
C ILE A 180 1.31 25.73 -0.42
N THR A 181 2.15 26.03 -1.40
CA THR A 181 1.81 25.99 -2.82
C THR A 181 1.47 24.57 -3.27
N ILE A 182 2.30 23.59 -2.91
CA ILE A 182 2.06 22.19 -3.28
C ILE A 182 0.79 21.68 -2.61
N ASN A 183 0.57 21.96 -1.32
CA ASN A 183 -0.62 21.50 -0.60
C ASN A 183 -1.91 22.06 -1.23
N GLN A 184 -1.93 23.35 -1.55
CA GLN A 184 -3.06 24.03 -2.20
C GLN A 184 -3.37 23.48 -3.61
N ARG A 185 -2.35 23.04 -4.36
CA ARG A 185 -2.55 22.54 -5.74
C ARG A 185 -2.77 21.04 -5.79
N ALA A 186 -2.18 20.28 -4.87
CA ALA A 186 -2.29 18.83 -4.78
C ALA A 186 -3.62 18.38 -4.16
N VAL A 187 -4.17 19.14 -3.21
CA VAL A 187 -5.45 18.84 -2.55
C VAL A 187 -6.54 19.73 -3.14
N LYS A 188 -7.66 19.12 -3.55
CA LYS A 188 -8.83 19.84 -4.08
C LYS A 188 -9.43 20.72 -2.98
N LYS A 189 -9.91 21.91 -3.38
CA LYS A 189 -10.36 22.99 -2.50
C LYS A 189 -11.26 22.52 -1.35
N ASP A 190 -12.25 21.68 -1.65
CA ASP A 190 -13.24 21.18 -0.68
C ASP A 190 -12.63 20.33 0.45
N TYR A 191 -11.39 19.86 0.33
CA TYR A 191 -10.72 18.99 1.29
C TYR A 191 -9.49 19.64 1.93
N GLN A 192 -9.15 20.89 1.61
CA GLN A 192 -7.91 21.52 2.08
C GLN A 192 -7.88 21.77 3.60
N ASP A 193 -9.03 21.86 4.25
CA ASP A 193 -9.10 22.07 5.71
C ASP A 193 -8.91 20.78 6.52
N ILE A 194 -9.03 19.63 5.85
CA ILE A 194 -9.01 18.29 6.46
C ILE A 194 -7.97 17.34 5.87
N VAL A 195 -7.36 17.68 4.73
CA VAL A 195 -6.32 16.88 4.08
C VAL A 195 -5.09 17.73 3.85
N GLU A 196 -3.93 17.12 4.04
CA GLU A 196 -2.64 17.79 3.90
C GLU A 196 -1.58 16.84 3.33
N LEU A 197 -0.70 17.39 2.51
CA LEU A 197 0.58 16.77 2.22
C LEU A 197 1.51 16.94 3.44
N SER A 198 1.58 15.92 4.29
CA SER A 198 2.41 15.97 5.51
C SER A 198 3.89 15.75 5.25
N PHE A 199 4.23 14.93 4.25
CA PHE A 199 5.63 14.68 3.88
C PHE A 199 5.78 14.63 2.37
N LEU A 200 6.86 15.22 1.87
CA LEU A 200 7.30 15.11 0.48
C LEU A 200 8.74 14.63 0.47
N ASN A 201 8.93 13.32 0.38
CA ASN A 201 10.27 12.76 0.28
C ASN A 201 10.74 12.83 -1.17
N ARG A 202 11.94 13.37 -1.40
CA ARG A 202 12.56 13.48 -2.72
C ARG A 202 13.77 12.55 -2.77
N GLU A 203 13.79 11.67 -3.76
CA GLU A 203 14.90 10.78 -4.07
C GLU A 203 15.51 11.20 -5.41
N LYS A 204 16.82 11.45 -5.42
CA LYS A 204 17.59 11.75 -6.64
C LYS A 204 18.62 10.65 -6.85
N GLN A 205 18.51 9.97 -7.98
CA GLN A 205 19.51 9.00 -8.41
C GLN A 205 20.43 9.65 -9.43
N THR A 206 21.70 9.81 -9.06
CA THR A 206 22.75 10.38 -9.90
C THR A 206 23.73 9.30 -10.35
N GLY A 207 24.34 9.48 -11.51
CA GLY A 207 25.38 8.56 -11.98
C GLY A 207 26.23 9.15 -13.10
N ILE A 208 27.18 8.36 -13.58
CA ILE A 208 28.09 8.76 -14.64
C ILE A 208 27.50 8.35 -15.99
N SER A 209 27.22 9.32 -16.86
CA SER A 209 26.93 9.08 -18.27
C SER A 209 28.21 9.14 -19.08
N TYR A 210 28.43 8.10 -19.87
CA TYR A 210 29.51 8.03 -20.85
C TYR A 210 28.95 8.39 -22.22
N TYR A 211 29.57 9.33 -22.93
CA TYR A 211 29.19 9.67 -24.29
C TYR A 211 30.43 9.96 -25.15
N ARG A 212 30.25 9.86 -26.46
CA ARG A 212 31.23 10.31 -27.46
C ARG A 212 30.56 11.34 -28.35
N ASN A 213 31.27 12.40 -28.68
CA ASN A 213 30.76 13.38 -29.64
C ASN A 213 30.65 12.71 -31.01
N ALA A 214 29.42 12.60 -31.53
CA ALA A 214 29.12 11.86 -32.76
C ALA A 214 29.89 12.37 -34.00
N TRP A 215 30.39 13.60 -33.94
CA TRP A 215 31.12 14.27 -35.01
C TRP A 215 32.57 13.80 -35.16
N ASN A 216 33.13 13.13 -34.15
CA ASN A 216 34.55 12.74 -34.10
C ASN A 216 34.78 11.23 -34.36
N GLY A 217 33.75 10.48 -34.81
CA GLY A 217 33.86 9.06 -35.12
C GLY A 217 34.12 8.14 -33.91
N SER A 218 34.44 6.86 -34.17
CA SER A 218 34.70 5.84 -33.13
C SER A 218 35.99 6.07 -32.33
N GLU A 219 36.87 6.96 -32.81
CA GLU A 219 38.15 7.33 -32.20
C GLU A 219 38.05 8.48 -31.20
N ALA A 220 36.87 9.11 -31.07
CA ALA A 220 36.66 10.20 -30.11
C ALA A 220 36.89 9.75 -28.65
N PRO A 221 37.57 10.57 -27.82
CA PRO A 221 37.76 10.25 -26.40
C PRO A 221 36.41 10.09 -25.71
N LEU A 222 36.30 9.07 -24.85
CA LEU A 222 35.10 8.80 -24.08
C LEU A 222 34.96 9.89 -23.00
N GLU A 223 33.99 10.78 -23.16
CA GLU A 223 33.68 11.80 -22.17
C GLU A 223 32.78 11.22 -21.08
N ARG A 224 32.92 11.75 -19.86
CA ARG A 224 32.13 11.36 -18.69
C ARG A 224 31.52 12.59 -18.04
N LYS A 225 30.23 12.54 -17.76
CA LYS A 225 29.51 13.60 -17.03
C LYS A 225 28.62 12.98 -15.96
N PHE A 226 28.62 13.58 -14.77
CA PHE A 226 27.61 13.26 -13.76
C PHE A 226 26.26 13.82 -14.21
N ILE A 227 25.26 12.96 -14.28
CA ILE A 227 23.89 13.31 -14.62
C ILE A 227 22.92 12.80 -13.56
N ASP A 228 21.83 13.54 -13.38
CA ASP A 228 20.66 13.09 -12.62
C ASP A 228 19.86 12.15 -13.54
N PHE A 229 19.89 10.85 -13.25
CA PHE A 229 19.20 9.83 -14.05
C PHE A 229 17.71 9.78 -13.74
N GLU A 230 17.38 9.90 -12.47
CA GLU A 230 16.01 9.79 -11.99
C GLU A 230 15.77 10.69 -10.79
N GLU A 231 14.55 11.20 -10.75
CA GLU A 231 14.05 12.04 -9.68
C GLU A 231 12.64 11.56 -9.32
N SER A 232 12.52 11.00 -8.13
CA SER A 232 11.29 10.39 -7.61
C SER A 232 10.82 11.12 -6.36
N TYR A 233 9.51 11.23 -6.24
CA TYR A 233 8.83 11.87 -5.12
C TYR A 233 7.89 10.87 -4.45
N HIS A 234 7.88 10.87 -3.12
CA HIS A 234 7.00 10.03 -2.31
C HIS A 234 6.09 10.92 -1.43
N PRO A 235 5.06 11.54 -2.02
CA PRO A 235 4.10 12.33 -1.25
C PRO A 235 3.32 11.45 -0.27
N VAL A 236 3.21 11.93 0.97
CA VAL A 236 2.44 11.32 2.05
C VAL A 236 1.34 12.27 2.47
N PHE A 237 0.10 11.89 2.20
CA PHE A 237 -1.08 12.66 2.60
C PHE A 237 -1.64 12.14 3.91
N SER A 238 -2.12 13.04 4.76
CA SER A 238 -2.81 12.74 6.01
C SER A 238 -4.21 13.35 6.04
N VAL A 239 -5.10 12.75 6.81
CA VAL A 239 -6.43 13.28 7.11
C VAL A 239 -6.48 13.75 8.56
N PHE A 240 -7.11 14.91 8.76
CA PHE A 240 -7.45 15.51 10.04
C PHE A 240 -8.98 15.44 10.19
N PRO A 241 -9.52 14.41 10.86
CA PRO A 241 -10.96 14.14 10.91
C PRO A 241 -11.78 15.28 11.52
N PHE A 242 -11.14 16.06 12.39
CA PHE A 242 -11.74 17.17 13.11
C PHE A 242 -11.27 18.55 12.58
N GLY A 243 -10.48 18.57 11.51
CA GLY A 243 -9.79 19.76 11.01
C GLY A 243 -8.38 19.91 11.58
N LYS A 244 -7.54 20.70 10.88
CA LYS A 244 -6.11 20.91 11.17
C LYS A 244 -5.79 21.52 12.54
N ASN A 245 -6.77 22.11 13.21
CA ASN A 245 -6.60 22.71 14.54
C ASN A 245 -6.53 21.67 15.67
N HIS A 246 -6.66 20.37 15.35
CA HIS A 246 -6.60 19.28 16.30
C HIS A 246 -5.43 18.35 15.98
N ASP A 247 -4.69 17.92 17.01
CA ASP A 247 -3.52 17.04 16.89
C ASP A 247 -3.86 15.59 16.52
N PHE A 248 -5.09 15.31 16.09
CA PHE A 248 -5.52 13.98 15.69
C PHE A 248 -5.54 13.84 14.17
N TYR A 249 -4.60 13.04 13.64
CA TYR A 249 -4.51 12.74 12.22
C TYR A 249 -4.07 11.30 11.96
N PHE A 250 -4.33 10.82 10.75
CA PHE A 250 -3.80 9.55 10.27
C PHE A 250 -3.45 9.61 8.79
N LYS A 251 -2.55 8.73 8.35
CA LYS A 251 -2.10 8.64 6.97
C LYS A 251 -3.24 8.23 6.02
N LEU A 252 -3.52 9.05 5.02
CA LEU A 252 -4.50 8.80 3.96
C LEU A 252 -3.92 7.84 2.92
N ILE A 253 -2.81 8.24 2.29
CA ILE A 253 -2.15 7.51 1.23
C ILE A 253 -0.70 7.94 1.09
N GLN A 254 0.14 7.01 0.63
CA GLN A 254 1.44 7.29 0.05
C GLN A 254 1.49 6.58 -1.30
N PHE A 255 2.05 7.24 -2.29
CA PHE A 255 2.36 6.67 -3.60
C PHE A 255 3.62 7.33 -4.14
N ASP A 256 4.21 6.71 -5.14
CA ASP A 256 5.47 7.15 -5.73
C ASP A 256 5.19 7.84 -7.07
N VAL A 257 5.91 8.92 -7.35
CA VAL A 257 5.80 9.67 -8.59
C VAL A 257 7.20 9.92 -9.15
N SER A 258 7.49 9.41 -10.34
CA SER A 258 8.75 9.66 -11.05
C SER A 258 8.58 10.79 -12.05
N LYS A 259 9.51 11.76 -12.03
CA LYS A 259 9.56 12.85 -13.01
C LYS A 259 9.73 12.30 -14.42
N LYS A 260 10.53 11.25 -14.57
CA LYS A 260 10.75 10.60 -15.86
C LYS A 260 9.45 10.00 -16.41
N ASP A 261 8.73 9.25 -15.60
CA ASP A 261 7.45 8.64 -16.02
C ASP A 261 6.40 9.70 -16.37
N ALA A 262 6.37 10.81 -15.62
CA ALA A 262 5.45 11.90 -15.86
C ALA A 262 5.70 12.58 -17.23
N PHE A 263 6.95 12.75 -17.65
CA PHE A 263 7.31 13.44 -18.90
C PHE A 263 7.67 12.53 -20.08
N THR A 264 7.64 11.21 -19.91
CA THR A 264 7.91 10.26 -21.00
C THR A 264 6.71 10.15 -21.93
N MET A 265 6.91 10.36 -23.24
CA MET A 265 5.93 10.01 -24.28
C MET A 265 6.36 8.72 -24.99
N LYS A 266 5.39 7.91 -25.42
CA LYS A 266 5.65 6.86 -26.41
C LYS A 266 5.71 7.55 -27.77
N GLY A 267 6.89 7.65 -28.38
CA GLY A 267 7.02 8.18 -29.73
C GLY A 267 6.23 7.30 -30.70
N GLU A 268 5.15 7.82 -31.27
CA GLU A 268 4.62 7.26 -32.52
C GLU A 268 5.61 7.65 -33.61
N PHE A 269 6.49 6.72 -33.96
CA PHE A 269 7.28 6.84 -35.18
C PHE A 269 6.33 6.71 -36.37
N THR A 270 5.71 7.83 -36.77
CA THR A 270 5.12 7.95 -38.10
C THR A 270 6.25 8.07 -39.10
N PHE A 271 6.65 6.95 -39.69
CA PHE A 271 7.45 6.96 -40.91
C PHE A 271 6.60 7.61 -42.02
N THR A 272 6.74 8.91 -42.21
CA THR A 272 6.30 9.54 -43.46
C THR A 272 7.34 9.20 -44.51
N ASN A 273 7.09 8.12 -45.27
CA ASN A 273 7.75 7.94 -46.56
C ASN A 273 7.31 9.10 -47.46
N LYS A 274 8.24 9.99 -47.78
CA LYS A 274 8.16 10.88 -48.95
C LYS A 274 8.96 10.26 -50.07
#